data_AF-A0A0Q6BFI6-F1
#
_entry.id   AF-A0A0Q6BFI6-F1
#
_cell.length_a   1.000
_cell.length_b   1.000
_cell.length_c   1.000
_cell.angle_alpha   90.00
_cell.angle_beta   90.00
_cell.angle_gamma   90.00
#
_symmetry.space_group_name_H-M   'P 1'
#
loop_
_entity.id
_entity.type
_entity.pdbx_description
1 polymer ?
#
loop_
_entity_poly.entity_id
_entity_poly.type
_entity_poly.pdbx_seq_one_letter_code
_entity_poly.pdbx_strand_id
1 'polypeptide(L)'
;MRDVTAVPLNHEEILGMAQARRDRRAAKLADGARRLAAASGTRLPSADELLRGHPVLGEDIRRDIEGFVDRALRGLRHPEATESLRRLAEAARGTIQDARGGDDAILAAIRACSLPPEADPDGTIRLRCVIYAALLGDVDAAHVVAAEAALAAYVQDWHLEGDGSDLVWQAVGWSAFAASRVEAFRPLPYALAEMPSVRDRVDAFAEDFRLKVGRLLDETDRT
;
A
#
# COMPACT_ATOMS: atom_id res chain seq x y z
N MET A 1 -39.89 20.26 -20.63
CA MET A 1 -38.76 20.12 -21.58
C MET A 1 -37.87 21.33 -21.45
N ARG A 2 -36.77 21.22 -20.69
CA ARG A 2 -35.67 22.20 -20.76
C ARG A 2 -34.60 21.57 -21.63
N ASP A 3 -34.34 22.25 -22.74
CA ASP A 3 -33.31 21.91 -23.70
C ASP A 3 -31.95 22.15 -23.03
N VAL A 4 -31.22 21.08 -22.71
CA VAL A 4 -29.85 21.17 -22.20
C VAL A 4 -28.97 21.32 -23.43
N THR A 5 -28.83 22.55 -23.91
CA THR A 5 -27.83 22.90 -24.92
C THR A 5 -26.46 22.56 -24.37
N ALA A 6 -25.85 21.50 -24.91
CA ALA A 6 -24.46 21.16 -24.67
C ALA A 6 -23.61 22.37 -25.09
N VAL A 7 -22.99 23.03 -24.10
CA VAL A 7 -22.05 24.11 -24.36
C VAL A 7 -20.88 23.49 -25.14
N PRO A 8 -20.59 23.96 -26.37
CA PRO A 8 -19.48 23.42 -27.13
C PRO A 8 -18.17 23.76 -26.41
N LEU A 9 -17.46 22.72 -25.96
CA LEU A 9 -16.13 22.86 -25.36
C LEU A 9 -15.20 23.55 -26.35
N ASN A 10 -14.44 24.53 -25.88
CA ASN A 10 -13.52 25.24 -26.75
C ASN A 10 -12.34 24.31 -27.16
N HIS A 11 -11.65 24.63 -28.25
CA HIS A 11 -10.61 23.76 -28.80
C HIS A 11 -9.44 23.54 -27.80
N GLU A 12 -9.18 24.52 -26.93
CA GLU A 12 -8.15 24.44 -25.89
C GLU A 12 -8.52 23.48 -24.75
N GLU A 13 -9.80 23.44 -24.34
CA GLU A 13 -10.34 22.47 -23.38
C GLU A 13 -10.27 21.05 -23.92
N ILE A 14 -10.58 20.85 -25.22
CA ILE A 14 -10.48 19.55 -25.87
C ILE A 14 -9.02 19.07 -25.91
N LEU A 15 -8.08 19.97 -26.25
CA LEU A 15 -6.65 19.67 -26.28
C LEU A 15 -6.08 19.41 -24.87
N GLY A 16 -6.52 20.15 -23.85
CA GLY A 16 -6.16 19.95 -22.45
C GLY A 16 -6.67 18.60 -21.91
N MET A 17 -7.92 18.24 -22.20
CA MET A 17 -8.48 16.94 -21.83
C MET A 17 -7.78 15.77 -22.53
N ALA A 18 -7.39 15.94 -23.80
CA ALA A 18 -6.61 14.94 -24.52
C ALA A 18 -5.21 14.75 -23.91
N GLN A 19 -4.56 15.83 -23.51
CA GLN A 19 -3.27 15.78 -22.83
C GLN A 19 -3.38 15.08 -21.47
N ALA A 20 -4.33 15.45 -20.62
CA ALA A 20 -4.57 14.81 -19.33
C ALA A 20 -4.89 13.31 -19.45
N ARG A 21 -5.59 12.87 -20.52
CA ARG A 21 -5.80 11.44 -20.81
C ARG A 21 -4.50 10.72 -21.18
N ARG A 22 -3.63 11.36 -21.95
CA ARG A 22 -2.30 10.80 -22.29
C ARG A 22 -1.44 10.67 -21.04
N ASP A 23 -1.40 11.70 -20.21
CA ASP A 23 -0.60 11.72 -19.00
C ASP A 23 -1.05 10.64 -18.00
N ARG A 24 -2.37 10.50 -17.78
CA ARG A 24 -2.91 9.40 -16.96
C ARG A 24 -2.57 8.03 -17.51
N ARG A 25 -2.66 7.83 -18.83
CA ARG A 25 -2.29 6.56 -19.46
C ARG A 25 -0.80 6.25 -19.28
N ALA A 26 0.06 7.25 -19.45
CA ALA A 26 1.49 7.11 -19.23
C ALA A 26 1.80 6.80 -17.76
N ALA A 27 1.15 7.50 -16.83
CA ALA A 27 1.27 7.25 -15.39
C ALA A 27 0.84 5.81 -15.04
N LYS A 28 -0.28 5.33 -15.57
CA LYS A 28 -0.76 3.96 -15.37
C LYS A 28 0.20 2.90 -15.90
N LEU A 29 0.76 3.12 -17.10
CA LEU A 29 1.77 2.21 -17.67
C LEU A 29 3.07 2.20 -16.85
N ALA A 30 3.52 3.37 -16.41
CA ALA A 30 4.70 3.50 -15.56
C ALA A 30 4.47 2.81 -14.20
N ASP A 31 3.28 2.95 -13.62
CA ASP A 31 2.92 2.25 -12.38
C ASP A 31 2.93 0.74 -12.54
N GLY A 32 2.29 0.22 -13.59
CA GLY A 32 2.31 -1.21 -13.91
C GLY A 32 3.74 -1.76 -14.09
N ALA A 33 4.62 -1.00 -14.75
CA ALA A 33 6.02 -1.37 -14.89
C ALA A 33 6.76 -1.42 -13.54
N ARG A 34 6.47 -0.48 -12.63
CA ARG A 34 7.04 -0.47 -11.27
C ARG A 34 6.54 -1.64 -10.42
N ARG A 35 5.25 -1.99 -10.51
CA ARG A 35 4.68 -3.19 -9.86
C ARG A 35 5.40 -4.46 -10.31
N LEU A 36 5.60 -4.62 -11.61
CA LEU A 36 6.33 -5.77 -12.18
C LEU A 36 7.81 -5.80 -11.76
N ALA A 37 8.46 -4.63 -11.69
CA ALA A 37 9.84 -4.54 -11.24
C ALA A 37 9.99 -4.90 -9.75
N ALA A 38 9.03 -4.52 -8.91
CA ALA A 38 8.98 -4.91 -7.51
C ALA A 38 8.74 -6.43 -7.36
N ALA A 39 7.73 -6.98 -8.05
CA ALA A 39 7.41 -8.41 -8.03
C ALA A 39 8.59 -9.29 -8.49
N SER A 40 9.33 -8.84 -9.50
CA SER A 40 10.52 -9.55 -10.00
C SER A 40 11.76 -9.38 -9.11
N GLY A 41 11.69 -8.56 -8.07
CA GLY A 41 12.83 -8.31 -7.17
C GLY A 41 13.93 -7.42 -7.77
N THR A 42 13.62 -6.68 -8.85
CA THR A 42 14.59 -5.82 -9.56
C THR A 42 14.58 -4.37 -9.06
N ARG A 43 13.50 -3.95 -8.40
CA ARG A 43 13.34 -2.61 -7.83
C ARG A 43 12.72 -2.71 -6.44
N LEU A 44 13.32 -2.00 -5.48
CA LEU A 44 12.70 -1.80 -4.17
C LEU A 44 11.52 -0.80 -4.30
N PRO A 45 10.28 -1.18 -3.92
CA PRO A 45 9.14 -0.26 -3.92
C PRO A 45 9.36 0.86 -2.89
N SER A 46 8.72 2.02 -3.04
CA SER A 46 8.62 3.06 -1.99
C SER A 46 7.50 2.75 -0.98
N ALA A 47 7.46 3.45 0.16
CA ALA A 47 6.39 3.25 1.15
C ALA A 47 5.00 3.56 0.54
N ASP A 48 4.93 4.65 -0.23
CA ASP A 48 3.77 5.05 -1.02
C ASP A 48 3.34 4.02 -2.07
N GLU A 49 4.30 3.34 -2.70
CA GLU A 49 4.02 2.25 -3.65
C GLU A 49 3.44 1.03 -2.91
N LEU A 50 4.01 0.65 -1.77
CA LEU A 50 3.45 -0.43 -0.94
C LEU A 50 2.05 -0.10 -0.42
N LEU A 51 1.80 1.17 -0.07
CA LEU A 51 0.49 1.66 0.37
C LEU A 51 -0.56 1.59 -0.74
N ARG A 52 -0.17 1.86 -2.00
CA ARG A 52 -0.97 1.63 -3.23
C ARG A 52 -1.09 0.16 -3.62
N GLY A 53 -0.42 -0.71 -2.87
CA GLY A 53 -0.51 -2.14 -3.06
C GLY A 53 0.47 -2.74 -4.05
N HIS A 54 1.63 -2.10 -4.25
CA HIS A 54 2.74 -2.75 -4.91
C HIS A 54 3.23 -3.92 -4.05
N PRO A 55 3.70 -5.02 -4.66
CA PRO A 55 4.28 -6.13 -3.92
C PRO A 55 5.60 -5.70 -3.28
N VAL A 56 5.97 -6.38 -2.19
CA VAL A 56 7.31 -6.29 -1.62
C VAL A 56 8.34 -6.88 -2.60
N LEU A 57 9.61 -6.53 -2.42
CA LEU A 57 10.73 -6.89 -3.28
C LEU A 57 10.84 -8.41 -3.48
N GLY A 58 10.51 -8.87 -4.69
CA GLY A 58 10.55 -10.29 -5.02
C GLY A 58 9.51 -11.12 -4.26
N GLU A 59 8.44 -10.48 -3.77
CA GLU A 59 7.41 -11.09 -2.91
C GLU A 59 7.98 -11.67 -1.60
N ASP A 60 9.15 -11.18 -1.19
CA ASP A 60 9.84 -11.58 0.04
C ASP A 60 10.01 -10.36 0.96
N ILE A 61 9.26 -10.36 2.06
CA ILE A 61 9.29 -9.26 3.04
C ILE A 61 10.65 -9.10 3.71
N ARG A 62 11.40 -10.20 3.93
CA ARG A 62 12.72 -10.14 4.57
C ARG A 62 13.71 -9.47 3.63
N ARG A 63 13.70 -9.88 2.37
CA ARG A 63 14.51 -9.26 1.33
C ARG A 63 14.17 -7.78 1.13
N ASP A 64 12.89 -7.42 1.20
CA ASP A 64 12.45 -6.01 1.13
C ASP A 64 12.94 -5.20 2.33
N ILE A 65 12.80 -5.73 3.56
CA ILE A 65 13.33 -5.10 4.78
C ILE A 65 14.83 -4.86 4.67
N GLU A 66 15.60 -5.85 4.25
CA GLU A 66 17.05 -5.72 4.09
C GLU A 66 17.41 -4.63 3.07
N GLY A 67 16.79 -4.67 1.88
CA GLY A 67 17.03 -3.68 0.84
C GLY A 67 16.61 -2.25 1.26
N PHE A 68 15.53 -2.14 2.01
CA PHE A 68 15.05 -0.89 2.58
C PHE A 68 16.01 -0.33 3.62
N VAL A 69 16.41 -1.14 4.60
CA VAL A 69 17.34 -0.72 5.65
C VAL A 69 18.67 -0.28 5.04
N ASP A 70 19.25 -1.07 4.13
CA ASP A 70 20.51 -0.73 3.46
C ASP A 70 20.43 0.60 2.70
N ARG A 71 19.26 0.92 2.13
CA ARG A 71 19.03 2.21 1.46
C ARG A 71 18.86 3.34 2.47
N ALA A 72 18.05 3.15 3.52
CA ALA A 72 17.77 4.15 4.55
C ALA A 72 19.04 4.57 5.31
N LEU A 73 19.90 3.61 5.65
CA LEU A 73 21.14 3.85 6.39
C LEU A 73 22.16 4.74 5.65
N ARG A 74 22.06 4.89 4.31
CA ARG A 74 22.95 5.78 3.54
C ARG A 74 22.70 7.26 3.88
N GLY A 75 21.45 7.62 4.10
CA GLY A 75 21.03 9.00 4.40
C GLY A 75 20.87 9.28 5.89
N LEU A 76 20.59 8.26 6.69
CA LEU A 76 20.32 8.42 8.11
C LEU A 76 21.58 8.80 8.90
N ARG A 77 21.44 9.76 9.83
CA ARG A 77 22.53 10.23 10.70
C ARG A 77 22.20 10.11 12.19
N HIS A 78 20.92 9.95 12.53
CA HIS A 78 20.49 9.84 13.91
C HIS A 78 20.95 8.49 14.51
N PRO A 79 21.79 8.47 15.56
CA PRO A 79 22.42 7.23 16.05
C PRO A 79 21.42 6.17 16.51
N GLU A 80 20.38 6.59 17.23
CA GLU A 80 19.37 5.68 17.79
C GLU A 80 18.49 5.06 16.69
N ALA A 81 18.14 5.85 15.67
CA ALA A 81 17.35 5.38 14.53
C ALA A 81 18.17 4.45 13.65
N THR A 82 19.45 4.79 13.46
CA THR A 82 20.43 3.94 12.77
C THR A 82 20.54 2.57 13.44
N GLU A 83 20.67 2.56 14.76
CA GLU A 83 20.75 1.32 15.54
C GLU A 83 19.44 0.52 15.48
N SER A 84 18.30 1.20 15.58
CA SER A 84 16.98 0.57 15.41
C SER A 84 16.84 -0.14 14.06
N LEU A 85 17.21 0.52 12.96
CA LEU A 85 17.15 -0.08 11.63
C LEU A 85 18.15 -1.23 11.44
N ARG A 86 19.34 -1.18 12.07
CA ARG A 86 20.27 -2.31 12.05
C ARG A 86 19.69 -3.55 12.70
N ARG A 87 19.07 -3.40 13.87
CA ARG A 87 18.39 -4.52 14.56
C ARG A 87 17.24 -5.08 13.73
N LEU A 88 16.51 -4.22 13.02
CA LEU A 88 15.48 -4.66 12.09
C LEU A 88 16.06 -5.51 10.94
N ALA A 89 17.17 -5.09 10.33
CA ALA A 89 17.85 -5.89 9.30
C ALA A 89 18.43 -7.19 9.87
N GLU A 90 18.96 -7.19 11.09
CA GLU A 90 19.43 -8.40 11.77
C GLU A 90 18.29 -9.39 12.03
N ALA A 91 17.13 -8.91 12.49
CA ALA A 91 15.93 -9.73 12.67
C ALA A 91 15.44 -10.33 11.33
N ALA A 92 15.50 -9.55 10.24
CA ALA A 92 15.14 -10.04 8.91
C ALA A 92 16.06 -11.16 8.41
N ARG A 93 17.39 -11.03 8.66
CA ARG A 93 18.42 -12.02 8.31
C ARG A 93 18.42 -13.28 9.19
N GLY A 94 17.77 -13.23 10.35
CA GLY A 94 17.75 -14.33 11.33
C GLY A 94 17.38 -15.69 10.72
N THR A 95 18.02 -16.77 11.19
CA THR A 95 17.95 -18.09 10.55
C THR A 95 16.55 -18.72 10.57
N ILE A 96 16.18 -19.28 9.41
CA ILE A 96 14.93 -19.91 8.96
C ILE A 96 14.59 -21.22 9.71
N GLN A 97 15.02 -21.41 10.97
CA GLN A 97 14.74 -22.67 11.66
C GLN A 97 13.30 -22.78 12.14
N ASP A 98 12.58 -21.65 12.26
CA ASP A 98 11.12 -21.62 12.43
C ASP A 98 10.57 -20.34 11.80
N ALA A 99 9.78 -20.47 10.73
CA ALA A 99 9.23 -19.32 10.00
C ALA A 99 8.39 -18.40 10.89
N ARG A 100 7.68 -18.97 11.88
CA ARG A 100 6.88 -18.18 12.84
C ARG A 100 7.75 -17.42 13.82
N GLY A 101 8.80 -18.07 14.36
CA GLY A 101 9.75 -17.42 15.25
C GLY A 101 10.53 -16.29 14.56
N GLY A 102 10.78 -16.42 13.25
CA GLY A 102 11.41 -15.37 12.47
C GLY A 102 10.53 -14.13 12.28
N ASP A 103 9.21 -14.28 12.15
CA ASP A 103 8.29 -13.14 11.94
C ASP A 103 8.05 -12.39 13.25
N ASP A 104 7.96 -13.11 14.37
CA ASP A 104 7.87 -12.52 15.72
C ASP A 104 9.11 -11.67 16.05
N ALA A 105 10.31 -12.10 15.64
CA ALA A 105 11.53 -11.34 15.82
C ALA A 105 11.52 -10.02 15.04
N ILE A 106 11.01 -10.03 13.80
CA ILE A 106 10.86 -8.82 12.99
C ILE A 106 9.84 -7.89 13.63
N LEU A 107 8.68 -8.40 14.06
CA LEU A 107 7.66 -7.61 14.75
C LEU A 107 8.21 -6.98 16.04
N ALA A 108 8.98 -7.73 16.83
CA ALA A 108 9.61 -7.21 18.04
C ALA A 108 10.61 -6.10 17.71
N ALA A 109 11.44 -6.26 16.67
CA ALA A 109 12.36 -5.23 16.21
C ALA A 109 11.62 -3.96 15.74
N ILE A 110 10.53 -4.10 14.97
CA ILE A 110 9.69 -2.97 14.53
C ILE A 110 9.09 -2.23 15.72
N ARG A 111 8.53 -2.95 16.70
CA ARG A 111 7.92 -2.34 17.90
C ARG A 111 8.94 -1.64 18.79
N ALA A 112 10.18 -2.12 18.79
CA ALA A 112 11.29 -1.51 19.51
C ALA A 112 12.01 -0.39 18.72
N CYS A 113 11.64 -0.16 17.45
CA CYS A 113 12.26 0.88 16.65
C CYS A 113 11.97 2.26 17.24
N SER A 114 13.04 3.01 17.51
CA SER A 114 12.97 4.40 17.91
C SER A 114 13.31 5.30 16.71
N LEU A 115 12.26 5.94 16.16
CA LEU A 115 12.35 6.86 15.03
C LEU A 115 11.83 8.24 15.49
N PRO A 116 12.69 9.04 16.15
CA PRO A 116 12.30 10.38 16.55
C PRO A 116 12.03 11.27 15.33
N PRO A 117 11.17 12.30 15.43
CA PRO A 117 10.78 13.13 14.30
C PRO A 117 11.97 13.74 13.52
N GLU A 118 13.09 14.00 14.19
CA GLU A 118 14.31 14.54 13.57
C GLU A 118 15.01 13.51 12.66
N ALA A 119 14.82 12.22 12.94
CA ALA A 119 15.39 11.13 12.15
C ALA A 119 14.53 10.76 10.93
N ASP A 120 13.22 11.04 11.01
CA ASP A 120 12.22 10.67 9.99
C ASP A 120 11.14 11.77 9.90
N PRO A 121 11.51 12.97 9.40
CA PRO A 121 10.64 14.15 9.45
C PRO A 121 9.42 14.04 8.53
N ASP A 122 9.53 13.29 7.44
CA ASP A 122 8.41 13.00 6.53
C ASP A 122 7.64 11.73 6.91
N GLY A 123 8.07 11.01 7.93
CA GLY A 123 7.42 9.79 8.40
C GLY A 123 7.59 8.58 7.48
N THR A 124 8.39 8.66 6.42
CA THR A 124 8.49 7.60 5.41
C THR A 124 9.05 6.30 5.99
N ILE A 125 10.05 6.39 6.88
CA ILE A 125 10.67 5.21 7.50
C ILE A 125 9.67 4.55 8.45
N ARG A 126 8.98 5.36 9.26
CA ARG A 126 7.94 4.89 10.18
C ARG A 126 6.78 4.23 9.43
N LEU A 127 6.28 4.86 8.36
CA LEU A 127 5.24 4.28 7.50
C LEU A 127 5.67 2.92 6.95
N ARG A 128 6.93 2.80 6.50
CA ARG A 128 7.48 1.53 6.03
C ARG A 128 7.43 0.45 7.10
N CYS A 129 7.90 0.76 8.31
CA CYS A 129 7.88 -0.16 9.44
C CYS A 129 6.44 -0.60 9.80
N VAL A 130 5.49 0.33 9.78
CA VAL A 130 4.06 0.03 10.03
C VAL A 130 3.50 -0.89 8.95
N ILE A 131 3.81 -0.65 7.67
CA ILE A 131 3.38 -1.54 6.57
C ILE A 131 3.94 -2.95 6.76
N TYR A 132 5.22 -3.10 7.13
CA TYR A 132 5.78 -4.42 7.40
C TYR A 132 5.09 -5.12 8.57
N ALA A 133 4.83 -4.41 9.67
CA ALA A 133 4.10 -4.99 10.80
C ALA A 133 2.70 -5.47 10.38
N ALA A 134 1.98 -4.66 9.60
CA ALA A 134 0.66 -5.03 9.08
C ALA A 134 0.73 -6.28 8.17
N LEU A 135 1.73 -6.37 7.28
CA LEU A 135 1.96 -7.54 6.42
C LEU A 135 2.31 -8.81 7.20
N LEU A 136 2.95 -8.67 8.36
CA LEU A 136 3.22 -9.77 9.30
C LEU A 136 2.02 -10.10 10.21
N GLY A 137 0.89 -9.39 10.04
CA GLY A 137 -0.37 -9.69 10.72
C GLY A 137 -0.65 -8.88 11.98
N ASP A 138 0.13 -7.83 12.27
CA ASP A 138 -0.17 -6.89 13.35
C ASP A 138 -1.44 -6.08 13.03
N VAL A 139 -2.47 -6.22 13.87
CA VAL A 139 -3.81 -5.65 13.63
C VAL A 139 -3.84 -4.14 13.85
N ASP A 140 -3.11 -3.64 14.85
CA ASP A 140 -3.02 -2.21 15.12
C ASP A 140 -2.30 -1.50 13.99
N ALA A 141 -1.21 -2.11 13.49
CA ALA A 141 -0.51 -1.63 12.30
C ALA A 141 -1.44 -1.64 11.07
N ALA A 142 -2.24 -2.69 10.87
CA ALA A 142 -3.20 -2.73 9.76
C ALA A 142 -4.24 -1.60 9.81
N HIS A 143 -4.72 -1.21 11.00
CA HIS A 143 -5.58 -0.04 11.16
C HIS A 143 -4.86 1.27 10.79
N VAL A 144 -3.59 1.42 11.17
CA VAL A 144 -2.78 2.58 10.78
C VAL A 144 -2.59 2.61 9.27
N VAL A 145 -2.24 1.48 8.62
CA VAL A 145 -2.11 1.43 7.15
C VAL A 145 -3.42 1.80 6.45
N ALA A 146 -4.57 1.33 6.96
CA ALA A 146 -5.88 1.70 6.42
C ALA A 146 -6.12 3.22 6.50
N ALA A 147 -5.78 3.83 7.63
CA ALA A 147 -5.94 5.27 7.85
C ALA A 147 -4.99 6.10 6.96
N GLU A 148 -3.72 5.68 6.85
CA GLU A 148 -2.72 6.31 5.98
C GLU A 148 -3.14 6.23 4.51
N ALA A 149 -3.63 5.06 4.06
CA ALA A 149 -4.14 4.90 2.69
C ALA A 149 -5.35 5.82 2.43
N ALA A 150 -6.28 5.93 3.40
CA ALA A 150 -7.43 6.82 3.28
C ALA A 150 -7.02 8.30 3.23
N LEU A 151 -6.07 8.71 4.07
CA LEU A 151 -5.55 10.08 4.08
C LEU A 151 -4.81 10.41 2.77
N ALA A 152 -3.95 9.50 2.31
CA ALA A 152 -3.26 9.62 1.03
C ALA A 152 -4.25 9.73 -0.14
N ALA A 153 -5.32 8.91 -0.14
CA ALA A 153 -6.38 9.00 -1.14
C ALA A 153 -7.13 10.34 -1.11
N TYR A 154 -7.27 10.94 0.07
CA TYR A 154 -7.95 12.23 0.24
C TYR A 154 -7.12 13.39 -0.33
N VAL A 155 -5.80 13.37 -0.14
CA VAL A 155 -4.92 14.48 -0.52
C VAL A 155 -4.32 14.35 -1.93
N GLN A 156 -4.42 13.19 -2.58
CA GLN A 156 -3.84 12.98 -3.91
C GLN A 156 -4.50 13.85 -4.98
N ASP A 157 -3.74 14.16 -6.03
CA ASP A 157 -4.27 14.80 -7.23
C ASP A 157 -4.89 13.75 -8.16
N TRP A 158 -6.20 13.55 -8.00
CA TRP A 158 -7.00 12.63 -8.79
C TRP A 158 -6.94 12.86 -10.31
N HIS A 159 -6.54 14.05 -10.76
CA HIS A 159 -6.42 14.34 -12.19
C HIS A 159 -5.11 13.85 -12.80
N LEU A 160 -4.06 13.69 -11.99
CA LEU A 160 -2.73 13.26 -12.42
C LEU A 160 -2.46 11.79 -12.15
N GLU A 161 -3.24 11.16 -11.27
CA GLU A 161 -3.09 9.75 -10.95
C GLU A 161 -3.56 8.84 -12.11
N GLY A 162 -2.73 7.84 -12.44
CA GLY A 162 -3.04 6.87 -13.50
C GLY A 162 -4.22 5.96 -13.14
N ASP A 163 -4.27 5.53 -11.87
CA ASP A 163 -5.42 4.92 -11.21
C ASP A 163 -5.54 5.47 -9.78
N GLY A 164 -6.21 6.62 -9.64
CA GLY A 164 -6.37 7.27 -8.33
C GLY A 164 -7.18 6.44 -7.32
N SER A 165 -7.85 5.36 -7.76
CA SER A 165 -8.72 4.59 -6.87
C SER A 165 -7.97 3.58 -5.99
N ASP A 166 -6.71 3.25 -6.32
CA ASP A 166 -5.94 2.21 -5.62
C ASP A 166 -5.86 2.43 -4.11
N LEU A 167 -5.56 3.66 -3.67
CA LEU A 167 -5.49 3.98 -2.24
C LEU A 167 -6.82 3.83 -1.53
N VAL A 168 -7.94 4.14 -2.19
CA VAL A 168 -9.29 3.93 -1.62
C VAL A 168 -9.54 2.46 -1.37
N TRP A 169 -9.24 1.61 -2.36
CA TRP A 169 -9.48 0.18 -2.23
C TRP A 169 -8.50 -0.48 -1.27
N GLN A 170 -7.25 -0.03 -1.20
CA GLN A 170 -6.30 -0.48 -0.19
C GLN A 170 -6.75 -0.08 1.21
N ALA A 171 -7.24 1.15 1.42
CA ALA A 171 -7.79 1.58 2.71
C ALA A 171 -8.94 0.68 3.17
N VAL A 172 -9.87 0.36 2.26
CA VAL A 172 -10.99 -0.55 2.54
C VAL A 172 -10.50 -1.97 2.80
N GLY A 173 -9.55 -2.47 2.00
CA GLY A 173 -9.00 -3.82 2.15
C GLY A 173 -8.31 -4.03 3.50
N TRP A 174 -7.47 -3.07 3.91
CA TRP A 174 -6.81 -3.10 5.22
C TRP A 174 -7.79 -2.99 6.37
N SER A 175 -8.80 -2.12 6.25
CA SER A 175 -9.86 -1.99 7.26
C SER A 175 -10.67 -3.29 7.41
N ALA A 176 -11.03 -3.93 6.31
CA ALA A 176 -11.72 -5.22 6.30
C ALA A 176 -10.86 -6.33 6.92
N PHE A 177 -9.57 -6.37 6.59
CA PHE A 177 -8.62 -7.30 7.20
C PHE A 177 -8.53 -7.09 8.72
N ALA A 178 -8.35 -5.86 9.18
CA ALA A 178 -8.24 -5.56 10.60
C ALA A 178 -9.54 -5.90 11.36
N ALA A 179 -10.70 -5.52 10.81
CA ALA A 179 -12.00 -5.87 11.37
C ALA A 179 -12.24 -7.39 11.45
N SER A 180 -11.72 -8.16 10.49
CA SER A 180 -11.84 -9.62 10.50
C SER A 180 -11.11 -10.31 11.64
N ARG A 181 -10.18 -9.62 12.30
CA ARG A 181 -9.39 -10.10 13.43
C ARG A 181 -10.02 -9.75 14.77
N VAL A 182 -11.08 -8.94 14.79
CA VAL A 182 -11.83 -8.60 16.00
C VAL A 182 -12.96 -9.62 16.15
N GLU A 183 -12.90 -10.44 17.21
CA GLU A 183 -13.81 -11.57 17.46
C GLU A 183 -15.31 -11.19 17.49
N ALA A 184 -15.63 -9.92 17.71
CA ALA A 184 -16.99 -9.42 17.73
C ALA A 184 -17.68 -9.36 16.35
N PHE A 185 -16.93 -9.50 15.25
CA PHE A 185 -17.47 -9.38 13.89
C PHE A 185 -17.69 -10.73 13.19
N ARG A 186 -18.45 -10.69 12.09
CA ARG A 186 -18.76 -11.88 11.29
C ARG A 186 -17.47 -12.54 10.78
N PRO A 187 -17.40 -13.88 10.76
CA PRO A 187 -16.26 -14.58 10.20
C PRO A 187 -16.13 -14.30 8.71
N LEU A 188 -14.90 -14.32 8.21
CA LEU A 188 -14.64 -14.16 6.78
C LEU A 188 -15.22 -15.32 5.96
N PRO A 189 -15.63 -15.05 4.70
CA PRO A 189 -15.86 -16.11 3.74
C PRO A 189 -14.67 -17.07 3.66
N TYR A 190 -14.93 -18.39 3.60
CA TYR A 190 -13.91 -19.44 3.66
C TYR A 190 -12.75 -19.23 2.69
N ALA A 191 -13.03 -18.80 1.45
CA ALA A 191 -12.01 -18.54 0.44
C ALA A 191 -10.97 -17.48 0.84
N LEU A 192 -11.34 -16.50 1.67
CA LEU A 192 -10.43 -15.46 2.17
C LEU A 192 -9.70 -15.92 3.44
N ALA A 193 -10.31 -16.80 4.23
CA ALA A 193 -9.69 -17.33 5.45
C ALA A 193 -8.50 -18.27 5.16
N GLU A 194 -8.57 -19.03 4.06
CA GLU A 194 -7.55 -20.00 3.62
C GLU A 194 -6.35 -19.35 2.90
N MET A 195 -6.44 -18.07 2.52
CA MET A 195 -5.31 -17.39 1.86
C MET A 195 -4.12 -17.29 2.83
N PRO A 196 -2.93 -17.79 2.47
CA PRO A 196 -1.81 -17.88 3.42
C PRO A 196 -1.20 -16.51 3.74
N SER A 197 -1.19 -15.59 2.78
CA SER A 197 -0.58 -14.27 2.91
C SER A 197 -1.60 -13.21 3.36
N VAL A 198 -1.20 -12.32 4.28
CA VAL A 198 -1.99 -11.13 4.63
C VAL A 198 -2.19 -10.23 3.41
N ARG A 199 -1.15 -10.10 2.58
CA ARG A 199 -1.20 -9.31 1.35
C ARG A 199 -2.32 -9.79 0.43
N ASP A 200 -2.36 -11.08 0.15
CA ASP A 200 -3.35 -11.68 -0.75
C ASP A 200 -4.77 -11.46 -0.23
N ARG A 201 -4.98 -11.54 1.09
CA ARG A 201 -6.28 -11.27 1.71
C ARG A 201 -6.72 -9.83 1.51
N VAL A 202 -5.82 -8.88 1.77
CA VAL A 202 -6.09 -7.44 1.61
C VAL A 202 -6.40 -7.12 0.15
N ASP A 203 -5.62 -7.65 -0.78
CA ASP A 203 -5.86 -7.45 -2.21
C ASP A 203 -7.18 -8.08 -2.66
N ALA A 204 -7.52 -9.27 -2.16
CA ALA A 204 -8.81 -9.88 -2.45
C ALA A 204 -9.99 -9.06 -1.91
N PHE A 205 -9.88 -8.46 -0.72
CA PHE A 205 -10.90 -7.51 -0.24
C PHE A 205 -10.99 -6.28 -1.14
N ALA A 206 -9.85 -5.65 -1.43
CA ALA A 206 -9.79 -4.44 -2.25
C ALA A 206 -10.42 -4.65 -3.63
N GLU A 207 -10.07 -5.75 -4.30
CA GLU A 207 -10.64 -6.11 -5.61
C GLU A 207 -12.12 -6.46 -5.54
N ASP A 208 -12.57 -7.23 -4.53
CA ASP A 208 -13.99 -7.59 -4.40
C ASP A 208 -14.87 -6.35 -4.18
N PHE A 209 -14.42 -5.40 -3.34
CA PHE A 209 -15.10 -4.11 -3.18
C PHE A 209 -15.10 -3.30 -4.48
N ARG A 210 -13.95 -3.18 -5.15
CA ARG A 210 -13.83 -2.45 -6.42
C ARG A 210 -14.80 -3.00 -7.47
N LEU A 211 -14.85 -4.33 -7.63
CA LEU A 211 -15.74 -5.00 -8.59
C LEU A 211 -17.22 -4.81 -8.27
N LYS A 212 -17.60 -4.91 -7.00
CA LYS A 212 -19.00 -4.73 -6.57
C LYS A 212 -19.48 -3.30 -6.80
N VAL A 213 -18.68 -2.31 -6.44
CA VAL A 213 -19.02 -0.90 -6.67
C VAL A 213 -19.06 -0.58 -8.16
N GLY A 214 -18.11 -1.10 -8.96
CA GLY A 214 -18.12 -0.93 -10.40
C GLY A 214 -19.41 -1.44 -11.06
N ARG A 215 -19.87 -2.64 -10.69
CA ARG A 215 -21.13 -3.20 -11.21
C ARG A 215 -22.35 -2.34 -10.87
N LEU A 216 -22.42 -1.82 -9.64
CA LEU A 216 -23.53 -0.96 -9.21
C LEU A 216 -23.59 0.35 -10.01
N LEU A 217 -22.44 0.94 -10.32
CA LEU A 217 -22.38 2.14 -11.16
C LEU A 217 -22.84 1.84 -12.59
N ASP A 218 -22.37 0.74 -13.18
CA ASP A 218 -22.79 0.31 -14.52
C ASP A 218 -24.30 0.03 -14.62
N GLU A 219 -24.90 -0.50 -13.55
CA GLU A 219 -26.34 -0.73 -13.47
C GLU A 219 -27.13 0.58 -13.35
N THR A 220 -26.63 1.52 -12.56
CA THR A 220 -27.28 2.83 -12.33
C THR A 220 -27.25 3.71 -13.59
N ASP A 221 -26.17 3.67 -14.38
CA ASP A 221 -26.04 4.43 -15.63
C ASP A 221 -26.94 3.91 -16.77
N ARG A 222 -27.54 2.71 -16.62
CA ARG A 222 -28.45 2.11 -17.58
C ARG A 222 -29.93 2.36 -17.29
N THR A 223 -30.26 2.90 -16.12
CA THR A 223 -31.63 3.24 -15.67
C THR A 223 -31.93 4.72 -15.80
#